data_AF-A0A076HNC0-F1
#
_entry.id   AF-A0A076HNC0-F1
#
_cell.length_a   1.000
_cell.length_b   1.000
_cell.length_c   1.000
_cell.angle_alpha   90.00
_cell.angle_beta   90.00
_cell.angle_gamma   90.00
#
_symmetry.space_group_name_H-M   'P 1'
#
loop_
_entity.id
_entity.type
_entity.pdbx_description
1 polymer ?
#
loop_
_entity_poly.entity_id
_entity_poly.type
_entity_poly.pdbx_seq_one_letter_code
_entity_poly.pdbx_strand_id
1 'polypeptide(L)' 'MNTTLPPTVAAADAAAATETPLVGIIMGSQSDLKIMSAAAELLRQFNVPYEITLVSAHRTPHRLV' A
#
# COMPACT_ATOMS: atom_id res chain seq x y z
N MET A 1 36.71 -9.98 7.79
CA MET A 1 35.82 -10.26 6.64
C MET A 1 34.59 -10.94 7.22
N ASN A 2 33.56 -10.17 7.60
CA ASN A 2 32.32 -10.74 8.14
C ASN A 2 31.19 -10.40 7.16
N THR A 3 30.79 -11.39 6.38
CA THR A 3 29.69 -11.35 5.43
C THR A 3 28.40 -11.57 6.19
N THR A 4 27.82 -10.52 6.75
CA THR A 4 26.47 -10.59 7.33
C THR A 4 25.48 -10.18 6.25
N LEU A 5 24.80 -11.19 5.70
CA LEU A 5 23.65 -11.01 4.82
C LEU A 5 22.59 -10.12 5.51
N PRO A 6 21.90 -9.22 4.78
CA PRO A 6 20.73 -8.58 5.33
C PRO A 6 19.63 -9.63 5.57
N PRO A 7 18.79 -9.46 6.60
CA PRO A 7 17.70 -10.38 6.86
C PRO A 7 16.68 -10.29 5.72
N THR A 8 16.51 -11.39 4.99
CA THR A 8 15.32 -11.64 4.16
C THR A 8 14.11 -11.69 5.10
N VAL A 9 13.49 -10.54 5.36
CA VAL A 9 12.22 -10.47 6.08
C VAL A 9 11.09 -10.51 5.06
N ALA A 10 10.68 -11.74 4.76
CA ALA A 10 9.27 -12.03 4.59
C ALA A 10 8.54 -11.62 5.88
N ALA A 11 8.13 -10.36 5.98
CA ALA A 11 7.19 -9.87 6.98
C ALA A 11 5.89 -9.52 6.25
N ALA A 12 5.23 -10.57 5.79
CA ALA A 12 3.83 -10.50 5.41
C ALA A 12 3.01 -10.39 6.70
N ASP A 13 2.16 -9.37 6.71
CA ASP A 13 0.96 -9.25 7.54
C ASP A 13 1.18 -8.92 9.04
N ALA A 14 0.42 -7.94 9.52
CA ALA A 14 0.27 -7.58 10.94
C ALA A 14 1.37 -6.76 11.66
N ALA A 15 1.85 -5.67 11.05
CA ALA A 15 2.37 -4.54 11.83
C ALA A 15 1.40 -3.35 11.71
N ALA A 16 0.53 -3.22 12.71
CA ALA A 16 -0.15 -1.97 13.04
C ALA A 16 0.90 -0.93 13.48
N ALA A 17 1.71 -0.46 12.53
CA ALA A 17 2.76 0.50 12.77
C ALA A 17 2.23 1.90 12.50
N THR A 18 2.43 2.75 13.49
CA THR A 18 2.22 4.20 13.49
C THR A 18 3.17 4.90 12.50
N GLU A 19 3.26 4.42 11.27
CA GLU A 19 3.94 5.10 10.18
C GLU A 19 2.87 5.84 9.38
N THR A 20 2.92 7.18 9.44
CA THR A 20 2.09 8.03 8.58
C THR A 20 2.26 7.57 7.13
N PRO A 21 1.18 7.11 6.46
CA PRO A 21 1.28 6.64 5.09
C PRO A 21 1.79 7.80 4.23
N LEU A 22 2.87 7.56 3.50
CA LEU A 22 3.46 8.57 2.60
C LEU A 22 2.70 8.63 1.28
N VAL A 23 2.01 7.54 0.92
CA VAL A 23 1.29 7.39 -0.34
C VAL A 23 -0.11 6.82 -0.09
N GLY A 24 -1.14 7.50 -0.60
CA GLY A 24 -2.51 6.98 -0.64
C GLY A 24 -2.87 6.46 -2.02
N ILE A 25 -3.24 5.18 -2.12
CA ILE A 25 -3.77 4.57 -3.34
C ILE A 25 -5.31 4.59 -3.26
N ILE A 26 -5.92 5.48 -4.03
CA ILE A 26 -7.38 5.60 -4.10
C ILE A 26 -7.92 4.88 -5.33
N MET A 27 -8.94 4.06 -5.15
CA MET A 27 -9.59 3.34 -6.25
C MET A 27 -11.13 3.45 -6.20
N GLY A 28 -11.76 3.49 -7.38
CA GLY A 28 -13.21 3.70 -7.49
C GLY A 28 -14.05 2.45 -7.24
N SER A 29 -13.46 1.28 -7.37
CA SER A 29 -14.14 -0.01 -7.26
C SER A 29 -13.19 -1.16 -6.90
N GLN A 30 -13.73 -2.26 -6.39
CA GLN A 30 -12.95 -3.47 -6.10
C GLN A 30 -12.37 -4.13 -7.36
N SER A 31 -12.99 -3.93 -8.52
CA SER A 31 -12.45 -4.41 -9.79
C SER A 31 -11.12 -3.75 -10.16
N ASP A 32 -10.87 -2.52 -9.68
CA ASP A 32 -9.62 -1.81 -9.90
C ASP A 32 -8.45 -2.39 -9.08
N LEU A 33 -8.74 -3.16 -8.02
CA LEU A 33 -7.73 -3.75 -7.13
C LEU A 33 -6.74 -4.62 -7.91
N LYS A 34 -7.21 -5.38 -8.91
CA LYS A 34 -6.34 -6.20 -9.77
C LYS A 34 -5.29 -5.39 -10.52
N ILE A 35 -5.59 -4.14 -10.86
CA ILE A 35 -4.66 -3.26 -11.57
C ILE A 35 -3.80 -2.51 -10.55
N MET A 36 -4.42 -1.99 -9.50
CA MET A 36 -3.77 -1.20 -8.45
C MET A 36 -2.84 -2.02 -7.54
N SER A 37 -2.98 -3.35 -7.50
CA SER A 37 -2.08 -4.23 -6.74
C SER A 37 -0.63 -4.13 -7.20
N ALA A 38 -0.39 -3.86 -8.49
CA ALA A 38 0.96 -3.66 -9.01
C ALA A 38 1.64 -2.42 -8.40
N ALA A 39 0.88 -1.35 -8.14
CA ALA A 39 1.39 -0.15 -7.50
C ALA A 39 1.75 -0.42 -6.02
N ALA A 40 0.86 -1.11 -5.29
CA ALA A 40 1.12 -1.53 -3.91
C ALA A 40 2.35 -2.45 -3.79
N GLU A 41 2.54 -3.35 -4.76
CA GLU A 41 3.69 -4.24 -4.81
C GLU A 41 5.01 -3.50 -5.04
N LEU A 42 5.03 -2.49 -5.92
CA LEU A 42 6.20 -1.63 -6.08
C LEU A 42 6.52 -0.86 -4.80
N LEU A 43 5.52 -0.22 -4.18
CA LEU A 43 5.73 0.52 -2.93
C LEU A 43 6.27 -0.39 -1.82
N ARG A 44 5.78 -1.63 -1.75
CA ARG A 44 6.31 -2.66 -0.85
C ARG A 44 7.77 -2.99 -1.14
N GLN A 45 8.17 -3.10 -2.41
CA GLN A 45 9.56 -3.36 -2.80
C GLN A 45 10.50 -2.20 -2.42
N PHE A 46 10.03 -0.96 -2.52
CA PHE A 46 10.76 0.23 -2.11
C PHE A 46 10.67 0.52 -0.61
N ASN A 47 9.97 -0.33 0.15
CA ASN A 47 9.74 -0.16 1.58
C ASN A 47 9.08 1.20 1.92
N VAL A 48 8.16 1.64 1.06
CA VAL A 48 7.41 2.89 1.23
C VAL A 48 6.06 2.56 1.90
N PRO A 49 5.73 3.15 3.06
CA PRO A 49 4.42 2.97 3.69
C PRO A 49 3.31 3.58 2.84
N TYR A 50 2.28 2.78 2.57
CA TYR A 50 1.14 3.18 1.76
C TYR A 50 -0.18 2.74 2.39
N GLU A 51 -1.24 3.48 2.08
CA GLU A 51 -2.62 3.10 2.40
C GLU A 51 -3.41 2.85 1.11
N ILE A 52 -4.40 1.98 1.19
CA ILE A 52 -5.32 1.71 0.09
C ILE A 52 -6.73 2.08 0.54
N THR A 53 -7.39 2.96 -0.20
CA THR A 53 -8.75 3.41 0.11
C THR A 53 -9.67 3.25 -1.09
N LEU A 54 -10.84 2.64 -0.87
CA LEU A 54 -11.87 2.52 -1.89
C LEU A 54 -12.82 3.72 -1.83
N VAL A 55 -12.66 4.67 -2.74
CA VAL A 55 -13.50 5.86 -2.86
C VAL A 55 -13.97 6.03 -4.30
N SER A 56 -15.28 5.94 -4.48
CA SER A 56 -15.89 6.16 -5.80
C SER A 56 -16.31 7.62 -5.94
N ALA A 57 -15.70 8.32 -6.90
CA ALA A 57 -16.05 9.71 -7.22
C ALA A 57 -17.52 9.90 -7.59
N HIS A 58 -18.10 8.92 -8.27
CA HIS A 58 -19.47 9.01 -8.79
C HIS A 58 -20.54 8.53 -7.80
N ARG A 59 -20.20 7.64 -6.85
CA ARG A 59 -21.17 7.05 -5.92
C ARG A 59 -21.10 7.62 -4.50
N THR A 60 -19.92 8.09 -4.10
CA THR A 60 -19.67 8.65 -2.76
C THR A 60 -18.75 9.87 -2.88
N PRO A 61 -19.22 10.96 -3.51
CA PRO A 61 -18.40 12.17 -3.70
C PRO A 61 -17.93 12.78 -2.36
N HIS A 62 -18.72 12.62 -1.29
CA HIS A 62 -18.41 13.11 0.06
C HIS A 62 -17.19 12.46 0.73
N ARG A 63 -16.60 11.41 0.15
CA ARG A 63 -15.36 10.79 0.63
C ARG A 63 -14.09 11.30 -0.10
N LEU A 64 -14.24 12.18 -1.09
CA LEU A 64 -13.14 12.80 -1.82
C LEU A 64 -12.81 14.23 -1.35
N VAL A 65 -13.50 14.72 -0.32
CA VAL A 65 -13.32 16.06 0.24
C VAL A 65 -12.44 16.04 1.48
#